data_AF-A0AAV7C0V0-F1
#
_entry.id   AF-A0AAV7C0V0-F1
#
_cell.length_a   1.000
_cell.length_b   1.000
_cell.length_c   1.000
_cell.angle_alpha   90.00
_cell.angle_beta   90.00
_cell.angle_gamma   90.00
#
_symmetry.space_group_name_H-M   'P 1'
#
loop_
_entity.id
_entity.type
_entity.pdbx_description
1 polymer ?
#
loop_
_entity_poly.entity_id
_entity_poly.type
_entity_poly.pdbx_seq_one_letter_code
_entity_poly.pdbx_strand_id
1 'polypeptide(L)'
;MLWAASQVFRKFSTATVYYQNKLRLAIIGQSVFGQEVYSNLRKEGHKVVGVFTVPDKDGKADPLAVAAQKDGTPVFKFPRWRLKGKSIPEVVEAYKSVGAELNVLPFCSQFIPMDVIDNPKHGSIIYHPSILPRHRGASAINWTLIHGDKKAGFSVFWADDGLDTGPILLQRVCDVEPNDTVDSVYNRFLFPEGVKGMVKSVQLIADGKAPRIDQPEDGATYEGIQKKENAKICWDNSAEVIHNWIRGHDKVPGAWTVIKDQIVTLYGSSLLEGAVPSGEPLHIEGASKSGLVTKNGLVLFGKDEKMLIVKNLQFEDGKMIPASNYFSMGDVTVLELTEEEKAIESHIRDIWKGILSNVAAIEDSTDFFKSGAASMDVVRLVEEIKQKCAGLELQNEDVYMATTFQDFIQMVVRKFRGEDKEEIVVDYATLNVNNMTVKMPYQCFINGQFVDSDSGKTYETINPTDGSVLCKVSYCSVADVDKAVAAAKEAFENGEWGKMNARDRGRILYRLADLMEEHQEELATIEALDSGAVYTLALKTHVGMSVQTFRYFAGWCDKIQGSTIPINQARPNRNLTFTKKEPLG
;
A
#
# COMPACT_ATOMS: atom_id res chain seq x y z
N MET A 1 7.43 10.39 -66.04
CA MET A 1 6.26 9.49 -66.22
C MET A 1 6.42 8.37 -65.20
N LEU A 2 5.68 8.35 -64.07
CA LEU A 2 4.28 7.86 -63.90
C LEU A 2 4.17 6.43 -64.47
N TRP A 3 3.72 5.35 -63.83
CA TRP A 3 2.89 4.97 -62.66
C TRP A 3 3.16 3.43 -62.51
N ALA A 4 2.93 2.66 -61.44
CA ALA A 4 1.93 2.69 -60.39
C ALA A 4 2.42 1.87 -59.18
N ALA A 5 2.21 2.40 -57.98
CA ALA A 5 2.37 1.68 -56.73
C ALA A 5 1.09 0.90 -56.41
N SER A 6 1.21 -0.40 -56.13
CA SER A 6 0.12 -1.19 -55.54
C SER A 6 -0.01 -0.84 -54.05
N GLN A 7 -0.97 0.02 -53.71
CA GLN A 7 -1.40 0.28 -52.34
C GLN A 7 -2.04 -0.99 -51.75
N VAL A 8 -1.28 -1.75 -50.97
CA VAL A 8 -1.85 -2.66 -49.98
C VAL A 8 -2.11 -1.83 -48.72
N PHE A 9 -3.30 -1.26 -48.62
CA PHE A 9 -3.81 -0.72 -47.37
C PHE A 9 -3.90 -1.87 -46.36
N ARG A 10 -2.91 -1.97 -45.45
CA ARG A 10 -3.16 -2.59 -44.15
C ARG A 10 -4.19 -1.73 -43.44
N LYS A 11 -5.47 -2.11 -43.54
CA LYS A 11 -6.50 -1.68 -42.59
C LYS A 11 -6.04 -2.17 -41.23
N PHE A 12 -5.45 -1.29 -40.44
CA PHE A 12 -5.48 -1.43 -38.99
C PHE A 12 -6.96 -1.33 -38.61
N SER A 13 -7.57 -2.50 -38.40
CA SER A 13 -8.89 -2.57 -37.79
C SER A 13 -8.73 -2.07 -36.36
N THR A 14 -9.08 -0.81 -36.12
CA THR A 14 -9.41 -0.26 -34.80
C THR A 14 -10.82 -0.68 -34.39
N ALA A 15 -11.35 -1.79 -34.90
CA ALA A 15 -12.61 -2.33 -34.44
C ALA A 15 -12.41 -2.82 -33.01
N THR A 16 -12.71 -1.93 -32.05
CA THR A 16 -13.25 -2.30 -30.75
C THR A 16 -14.21 -3.46 -31.01
N VAL A 17 -13.87 -4.66 -30.52
CA VAL A 17 -14.78 -5.80 -30.59
C VAL A 17 -15.95 -5.44 -29.70
N TYR A 18 -16.95 -4.76 -30.25
CA TYR A 18 -18.24 -4.60 -29.61
C TYR A 18 -18.81 -6.01 -29.46
N TYR A 19 -18.78 -6.55 -28.24
CA TYR A 19 -19.43 -7.83 -27.95
C TYR A 19 -20.89 -7.76 -28.43
N GLN A 20 -21.36 -8.72 -29.23
CA GLN A 20 -22.67 -8.59 -29.90
C GLN A 20 -23.86 -8.83 -28.96
N ASN A 21 -23.67 -9.62 -27.90
CA ASN A 21 -24.74 -10.00 -27.00
C ASN A 21 -24.76 -9.09 -25.76
N LYS A 22 -25.91 -8.45 -25.51
CA LYS A 22 -26.15 -7.56 -24.36
C LYS A 22 -27.28 -8.12 -23.50
N LEU A 23 -27.17 -7.87 -22.20
CA LEU A 23 -28.10 -8.37 -21.19
C LEU A 23 -28.70 -7.19 -20.42
N ARG A 24 -29.90 -7.41 -19.89
CA ARG A 24 -30.53 -6.56 -18.88
C ARG A 24 -30.10 -7.01 -17.49
N LEU A 25 -29.38 -6.18 -16.76
CA LEU A 25 -28.73 -6.54 -15.51
C LEU A 25 -29.40 -5.86 -14.31
N ALA A 26 -29.67 -6.60 -13.24
CA ALA A 26 -29.85 -5.99 -11.91
C ALA A 26 -28.55 -6.10 -11.14
N ILE A 27 -28.05 -4.97 -10.62
CA ILE A 27 -26.89 -4.94 -9.73
C ILE A 27 -27.39 -4.92 -8.29
N ILE A 28 -27.00 -5.91 -7.49
CA ILE A 28 -27.33 -5.96 -6.07
C ILE A 28 -26.02 -5.94 -5.27
N GLY A 29 -25.64 -4.77 -4.77
CA GLY A 29 -24.36 -4.60 -4.09
C GLY A 29 -24.14 -3.20 -3.55
N GLN A 30 -22.91 -2.88 -3.15
CA GLN A 30 -22.55 -1.62 -2.50
C GLN A 30 -21.08 -1.25 -2.77
N SER A 31 -20.65 -0.11 -2.22
CA SER A 31 -19.27 0.39 -2.23
C SER A 31 -18.74 0.73 -3.63
N VAL A 32 -17.51 1.23 -3.66
CA VAL A 32 -16.76 1.57 -4.88
C VAL A 32 -16.57 0.35 -5.78
N PHE A 33 -16.43 -0.86 -5.21
CA PHE A 33 -16.34 -2.09 -6.01
C PHE A 33 -17.62 -2.32 -6.84
N GLY A 34 -18.80 -2.17 -6.22
CA GLY A 34 -20.08 -2.24 -6.92
C GLY A 34 -20.23 -1.15 -7.98
N GLN A 35 -19.80 0.07 -7.69
CA GLN A 35 -19.78 1.19 -8.63
C GLN A 35 -18.92 0.92 -9.87
N GLU A 36 -17.71 0.38 -9.68
CA GLU A 36 -16.80 0.07 -10.78
C GLU A 36 -17.35 -1.08 -11.65
N VAL A 37 -17.91 -2.13 -11.04
CA VAL A 37 -18.59 -3.18 -11.80
C VAL A 37 -19.76 -2.61 -12.61
N TYR A 38 -20.62 -1.80 -11.99
CA TYR A 38 -21.74 -1.12 -12.66
C TYR A 38 -21.27 -0.29 -13.87
N SER A 39 -20.24 0.53 -13.66
CA SER A 39 -19.73 1.45 -14.69
C SER A 39 -19.12 0.70 -15.86
N ASN A 40 -18.33 -0.35 -15.59
CA ASN A 40 -17.69 -1.15 -16.64
C ASN A 40 -18.71 -1.99 -17.43
N LEU A 41 -19.71 -2.58 -16.77
CA LEU A 41 -20.77 -3.32 -17.47
C LEU A 41 -21.57 -2.42 -18.43
N ARG A 42 -21.83 -1.16 -18.07
CA ARG A 42 -22.46 -0.17 -18.96
C ARG A 42 -21.54 0.24 -20.10
N LYS A 43 -20.24 0.43 -19.86
CA LYS A 43 -19.24 0.70 -20.91
C LYS A 43 -19.17 -0.43 -21.93
N GLU A 44 -19.30 -1.69 -21.47
CA GLU A 44 -19.42 -2.86 -22.34
C GLU A 44 -20.78 -2.94 -23.05
N GLY A 45 -21.71 -2.02 -22.81
CA GLY A 45 -23.00 -1.90 -23.51
C GLY A 45 -24.14 -2.73 -22.91
N HIS A 46 -23.95 -3.38 -21.76
CA HIS A 46 -25.06 -4.01 -21.06
C HIS A 46 -26.02 -2.95 -20.50
N LYS A 47 -27.31 -3.28 -20.42
CA LYS A 47 -28.32 -2.37 -19.85
C LYS A 47 -28.52 -2.71 -18.38
N VAL A 48 -28.00 -1.88 -17.47
CA VAL A 48 -28.38 -2.00 -16.06
C VAL A 48 -29.80 -1.45 -15.89
N VAL A 49 -30.73 -2.30 -15.46
CA VAL A 49 -32.16 -1.98 -15.35
C VAL A 49 -32.58 -1.59 -13.93
N GLY A 50 -31.77 -1.91 -12.94
CA GLY A 50 -32.00 -1.53 -11.56
C GLY A 50 -30.77 -1.77 -10.70
N VAL A 51 -30.58 -0.91 -9.70
CA VAL A 51 -29.52 -1.01 -8.71
C VAL A 51 -30.16 -1.11 -7.33
N PHE A 52 -29.84 -2.17 -6.59
CA PHE A 52 -30.30 -2.43 -5.23
C PHE A 52 -29.08 -2.34 -4.31
N THR A 53 -29.03 -1.28 -3.49
CA THR A 53 -27.89 -1.00 -2.60
C THR A 53 -28.38 -0.67 -1.18
N VAL A 54 -27.44 -0.38 -0.29
CA VAL A 54 -27.71 -0.07 1.12
C VAL A 54 -28.35 1.32 1.30
N PRO A 55 -29.11 1.52 2.38
CA PRO A 55 -29.58 2.84 2.79
C PRO A 55 -28.42 3.82 3.03
N ASP A 56 -28.72 5.11 2.91
CA ASP A 56 -27.76 6.16 3.22
C ASP A 56 -27.38 6.12 4.70
N LYS A 57 -26.09 6.26 4.97
CA LYS A 57 -25.55 6.23 6.32
C LYS A 57 -24.96 7.60 6.63
N ASP A 58 -25.40 8.20 7.73
CA ASP A 58 -24.93 9.50 8.21
C ASP A 58 -25.02 10.61 7.12
N GLY A 59 -26.09 10.56 6.32
CA GLY A 59 -26.33 11.50 5.22
C GLY A 59 -25.47 11.26 3.97
N LYS A 60 -24.57 10.27 3.97
CA LYS A 60 -23.74 9.90 2.82
C LYS A 60 -24.40 8.75 2.06
N ALA A 61 -24.63 8.99 0.77
CA ALA A 61 -25.11 7.95 -0.14
C ALA A 61 -23.99 6.99 -0.54
N ASP A 62 -24.37 5.72 -0.73
CA ASP A 62 -23.46 4.69 -1.24
C ASP A 62 -22.93 5.07 -2.64
N PRO A 63 -21.62 4.89 -2.94
CA PRO A 63 -21.04 5.30 -4.22
C PRO A 63 -21.71 4.66 -5.45
N LEU A 64 -22.20 3.42 -5.34
CA LEU A 64 -22.95 2.78 -6.42
C LEU A 64 -24.33 3.43 -6.62
N ALA A 65 -25.02 3.85 -5.56
CA ALA A 65 -26.25 4.65 -5.68
C ALA A 65 -26.00 5.96 -6.41
N VAL A 66 -24.94 6.70 -6.02
CA VAL A 66 -24.61 8.01 -6.62
C VAL A 66 -24.34 7.86 -8.12
N ALA A 67 -23.53 6.88 -8.51
CA ALA A 67 -23.24 6.62 -9.93
C ALA A 67 -24.51 6.26 -10.71
N ALA A 68 -25.32 5.34 -10.18
CA ALA A 68 -26.55 4.89 -10.84
C ALA A 68 -27.59 6.01 -11.00
N GLN A 69 -27.76 6.86 -9.99
CA GLN A 69 -28.65 8.02 -10.05
C GLN A 69 -28.19 9.04 -11.09
N LYS A 70 -26.88 9.36 -11.15
CA LYS A 70 -26.31 10.25 -12.15
C LYS A 70 -26.61 9.79 -13.58
N ASP A 71 -26.69 8.48 -13.77
CA ASP A 71 -26.95 7.82 -15.04
C ASP A 71 -28.44 7.56 -15.32
N GLY A 72 -29.34 7.99 -14.43
CA GLY A 72 -30.79 7.78 -14.56
C GLY A 72 -31.25 6.33 -14.40
N THR A 73 -30.40 5.46 -13.83
CA THR A 73 -30.76 4.07 -13.52
C THR A 73 -31.60 4.03 -12.25
N PRO A 74 -32.73 3.28 -12.20
CA PRO A 74 -33.52 3.12 -10.98
C PRO A 74 -32.66 2.61 -9.80
N VAL A 75 -32.72 3.31 -8.67
CA VAL A 75 -31.99 2.94 -7.44
C VAL A 75 -32.98 2.64 -6.32
N PHE A 76 -32.81 1.49 -5.70
CA PHE A 76 -33.62 1.02 -4.58
C PHE A 76 -32.72 0.80 -3.36
N LYS A 77 -33.10 1.39 -2.23
CA LYS A 77 -32.34 1.36 -0.97
C LYS A 77 -33.13 0.65 0.12
N PHE A 78 -33.10 -0.69 0.10
CA PHE A 78 -33.83 -1.48 1.08
C PHE A 78 -32.93 -1.85 2.27
N PRO A 79 -33.36 -1.59 3.51
CA PRO A 79 -32.57 -1.95 4.69
C PRO A 79 -32.49 -3.48 4.87
N ARG A 80 -33.50 -4.22 4.39
CA ARG A 80 -33.66 -5.66 4.57
C ARG A 80 -34.40 -6.24 3.37
N TRP A 81 -34.06 -7.48 2.99
CA TRP A 81 -34.79 -8.24 1.97
C TRP A 81 -35.83 -9.21 2.55
N ARG A 82 -35.69 -9.53 3.84
CA ARG A 82 -36.54 -10.49 4.56
C ARG A 82 -37.07 -9.92 5.86
N LEU A 83 -38.24 -10.38 6.26
CA LEU A 83 -38.81 -10.18 7.59
C LEU A 83 -39.26 -11.54 8.13
N LYS A 84 -38.75 -11.93 9.31
CA LYS A 84 -39.04 -13.23 9.95
C LYS A 84 -38.81 -14.41 8.99
N GLY A 85 -37.69 -14.40 8.25
CA GLY A 85 -37.29 -15.46 7.31
C GLY A 85 -37.97 -15.45 5.94
N LYS A 86 -39.07 -14.70 5.77
CA LYS A 86 -39.81 -14.59 4.50
C LYS A 86 -39.37 -13.34 3.71
N SER A 87 -39.40 -13.42 2.38
CA SER A 87 -39.16 -12.26 1.51
C SER A 87 -40.20 -11.16 1.75
N ILE A 88 -39.78 -9.90 1.67
CA ILE A 88 -40.67 -8.75 1.81
C ILE A 88 -41.36 -8.52 0.44
N PRO A 89 -42.71 -8.63 0.34
CA PRO A 89 -43.41 -8.58 -0.94
C PRO A 89 -43.11 -7.32 -1.76
N GLU A 90 -43.08 -6.15 -1.11
CA GLU A 90 -42.79 -4.85 -1.75
C GLU A 90 -41.38 -4.81 -2.36
N VAL A 91 -40.40 -5.43 -1.70
CA VAL A 91 -39.01 -5.50 -2.20
C VAL A 91 -38.94 -6.40 -3.42
N VAL A 92 -39.61 -7.56 -3.37
CA VAL A 92 -39.66 -8.52 -4.49
C VAL A 92 -40.41 -7.93 -5.68
N GLU A 93 -41.49 -7.18 -5.45
CA GLU A 93 -42.25 -6.51 -6.50
C GLU A 93 -41.43 -5.40 -7.16
N ALA A 94 -40.78 -4.54 -6.37
CA ALA A 94 -39.85 -3.53 -6.88
C ALA A 94 -38.72 -4.17 -7.71
N TYR A 95 -38.16 -5.30 -7.25
CA TYR A 95 -37.20 -6.08 -8.02
C TYR A 95 -37.77 -6.61 -9.35
N LYS A 96 -38.92 -7.27 -9.32
CA LYS A 96 -39.53 -7.82 -10.55
C LYS A 96 -39.87 -6.74 -11.57
N SER A 97 -40.22 -5.53 -11.11
CA SER A 97 -40.56 -4.39 -11.97
C SER A 97 -39.43 -3.99 -12.94
N VAL A 98 -38.16 -4.25 -12.59
CA VAL A 98 -37.02 -3.85 -13.44
C VAL A 98 -36.76 -4.82 -14.60
N GLY A 99 -37.29 -6.05 -14.54
CA GLY A 99 -37.20 -7.07 -15.58
C GLY A 99 -35.76 -7.47 -15.93
N ALA A 100 -34.98 -7.91 -14.94
CA ALA A 100 -33.60 -8.35 -15.15
C ALA A 100 -33.53 -9.73 -15.84
N GLU A 101 -32.50 -9.92 -16.66
CA GLU A 101 -32.15 -11.20 -17.31
C GLU A 101 -31.02 -11.93 -16.58
N LEU A 102 -30.21 -11.20 -15.80
CA LEU A 102 -29.13 -11.69 -14.94
C LEU A 102 -29.03 -10.77 -13.71
N ASN A 103 -28.89 -11.35 -12.52
CA ASN A 103 -28.44 -10.57 -11.35
C ASN A 103 -26.92 -10.66 -11.22
N VAL A 104 -26.30 -9.53 -10.89
CA VAL A 104 -24.87 -9.43 -10.62
C VAL A 104 -24.70 -8.89 -9.20
N LEU A 105 -24.07 -9.68 -8.33
CA LEU A 105 -23.87 -9.36 -6.92
C LEU A 105 -22.38 -9.11 -6.65
N PRO A 106 -21.85 -7.92 -6.97
CA PRO A 106 -20.43 -7.63 -6.89
C PRO A 106 -19.93 -7.48 -5.46
N PHE A 107 -20.78 -7.01 -4.54
CA PHE A 107 -20.48 -6.95 -3.12
C PHE A 107 -21.79 -6.83 -2.33
N CYS A 108 -22.35 -7.96 -1.92
CA CYS A 108 -23.59 -8.01 -1.16
C CYS A 108 -23.33 -8.52 0.25
N SER A 109 -23.73 -7.75 1.27
CA SER A 109 -23.56 -8.12 2.69
C SER A 109 -24.78 -8.83 3.28
N GLN A 110 -25.83 -9.08 2.49
CA GLN A 110 -27.08 -9.66 2.94
C GLN A 110 -27.42 -10.91 2.13
N PHE A 111 -28.04 -11.90 2.78
CA PHE A 111 -28.54 -13.09 2.10
C PHE A 111 -29.80 -12.74 1.29
N ILE A 112 -29.68 -12.77 -0.04
CA ILE A 112 -30.76 -12.43 -0.94
C ILE A 112 -31.79 -13.59 -1.02
N PRO A 113 -33.10 -13.31 -1.00
CA PRO A 113 -34.14 -14.32 -1.17
C PRO A 113 -34.03 -15.14 -2.47
N MET A 114 -34.34 -16.44 -2.41
CA MET A 114 -34.29 -17.31 -3.60
C MET A 114 -35.30 -16.92 -4.69
N ASP A 115 -36.43 -16.34 -4.31
CA ASP A 115 -37.41 -15.79 -5.26
C ASP A 115 -36.91 -14.53 -6.01
N VAL A 116 -35.76 -13.98 -5.61
CA VAL A 116 -35.00 -12.95 -6.32
C VAL A 116 -33.81 -13.57 -7.05
N ILE A 117 -33.07 -14.48 -6.40
CA ILE A 117 -31.89 -15.16 -6.97
C ILE A 117 -32.24 -15.97 -8.22
N ASP A 118 -33.36 -16.69 -8.20
CA ASP A 118 -33.79 -17.60 -9.27
C ASP A 118 -34.71 -16.93 -10.29
N ASN A 119 -35.15 -15.68 -10.04
CA ASN A 119 -36.08 -14.98 -10.92
C ASN A 119 -35.57 -14.72 -12.34
N PRO A 120 -34.33 -14.22 -12.56
CA PRO A 120 -33.87 -13.89 -13.90
C PRO A 120 -33.54 -15.16 -14.69
N LYS A 121 -33.78 -15.15 -16.00
CA LYS A 121 -33.56 -16.31 -16.90
C LYS A 121 -32.16 -16.92 -16.78
N HIS A 122 -31.13 -16.07 -16.60
CA HIS A 122 -29.75 -16.53 -16.48
C HIS A 122 -29.31 -16.76 -15.03
N GLY A 123 -30.18 -16.56 -14.03
CA GLY A 123 -29.87 -16.72 -12.61
C GLY A 123 -29.07 -15.55 -12.04
N SER A 124 -28.32 -15.82 -10.97
CA SER A 124 -27.53 -14.82 -10.25
C SER A 124 -26.08 -15.25 -10.14
N ILE A 125 -25.15 -14.30 -10.31
CA ILE A 125 -23.72 -14.52 -10.04
C ILE A 125 -23.22 -13.61 -8.93
N ILE A 126 -22.32 -14.14 -8.10
CA ILE A 126 -21.79 -13.47 -6.91
C ILE A 126 -20.27 -13.39 -7.02
N TYR A 127 -19.71 -12.25 -6.63
CA TYR A 127 -18.28 -12.10 -6.37
C TYR A 127 -17.97 -12.50 -4.93
N HIS A 128 -16.95 -13.34 -4.75
CA HIS A 128 -16.46 -13.74 -3.44
C HIS A 128 -14.93 -13.62 -3.37
N PRO A 129 -14.36 -12.88 -2.39
CA PRO A 129 -12.94 -12.60 -2.35
C PRO A 129 -12.13 -13.71 -1.67
N SER A 130 -12.37 -14.97 -2.07
CA SER A 130 -11.51 -16.12 -1.75
C SER A 130 -11.48 -17.15 -2.89
N ILE A 131 -10.61 -18.13 -2.73
CA ILE A 131 -10.48 -19.30 -3.61
C ILE A 131 -11.46 -20.36 -3.12
N LEU A 132 -12.76 -20.21 -3.47
CA LEU A 132 -13.79 -21.19 -3.11
C LEU A 132 -13.36 -22.61 -3.54
N PRO A 133 -13.59 -23.63 -2.70
CA PRO A 133 -14.50 -23.66 -1.55
C PRO A 133 -13.91 -23.17 -0.22
N ARG A 134 -12.65 -22.70 -0.19
CA ARG A 134 -12.01 -22.20 1.02
C ARG A 134 -12.55 -20.81 1.39
N HIS A 135 -12.76 -20.57 2.68
CA HIS A 135 -13.26 -19.32 3.24
C HIS A 135 -14.63 -18.90 2.72
N ARG A 136 -15.61 -19.81 2.74
CA ARG A 136 -17.03 -19.45 2.61
C ARG A 136 -17.44 -18.53 3.77
N GLY A 137 -18.42 -17.67 3.53
CA GLY A 137 -18.93 -16.75 4.54
C GLY A 137 -18.27 -15.37 4.51
N ALA A 138 -18.52 -14.60 5.56
CA ALA A 138 -18.11 -13.21 5.61
C ALA A 138 -16.59 -13.07 5.91
N SER A 139 -16.01 -11.93 5.56
CA SER A 139 -14.62 -11.58 5.88
C SER A 139 -13.57 -12.55 5.31
N ALA A 140 -13.82 -13.13 4.13
CA ALA A 140 -12.95 -14.14 3.53
C ALA A 140 -11.48 -13.67 3.32
N ILE A 141 -11.27 -12.38 3.05
CA ILE A 141 -9.93 -11.77 2.94
C ILE A 141 -9.21 -11.83 4.29
N ASN A 142 -9.90 -11.48 5.37
CA ASN A 142 -9.35 -11.55 6.73
C ASN A 142 -8.88 -12.97 7.03
N TRP A 143 -9.74 -13.97 6.79
CA TRP A 143 -9.44 -15.36 7.10
C TRP A 143 -8.32 -15.96 6.26
N THR A 144 -8.20 -15.54 4.99
CA THR A 144 -7.06 -15.90 4.13
C THR A 144 -5.73 -15.49 4.79
N LEU A 145 -5.66 -14.27 5.34
CA LEU A 145 -4.45 -13.75 5.96
C LEU A 145 -4.25 -14.29 7.40
N ILE A 146 -5.33 -14.41 8.18
CA ILE A 146 -5.32 -14.97 9.55
C ILE A 146 -4.75 -16.40 9.55
N HIS A 147 -5.15 -17.22 8.57
CA HIS A 147 -4.66 -18.60 8.45
C HIS A 147 -3.29 -18.72 7.79
N GLY A 148 -2.67 -17.61 7.38
CA GLY A 148 -1.33 -17.64 6.79
C GLY A 148 -1.27 -18.23 5.39
N ASP A 149 -2.37 -18.20 4.64
CA ASP A 149 -2.44 -18.75 3.30
C ASP A 149 -1.39 -18.12 2.39
N LYS A 150 -0.72 -18.94 1.57
CA LYS A 150 0.29 -18.48 0.61
C LYS A 150 -0.31 -17.97 -0.70
N LYS A 151 -1.60 -18.25 -0.93
CA LYS A 151 -2.35 -17.82 -2.10
C LYS A 151 -3.64 -17.15 -1.66
N ALA A 152 -3.92 -16.01 -2.25
CA ALA A 152 -5.20 -15.33 -2.16
C ALA A 152 -5.85 -15.33 -3.54
N GLY A 153 -7.12 -14.97 -3.60
CA GLY A 153 -7.83 -14.95 -4.87
C GLY A 153 -9.28 -14.57 -4.70
N PHE A 154 -10.01 -14.63 -5.81
CA PHE A 154 -11.44 -14.44 -5.80
C PHE A 154 -12.11 -15.44 -6.74
N SER A 155 -13.40 -15.65 -6.48
CA SER A 155 -14.28 -16.49 -7.25
C SER A 155 -15.50 -15.69 -7.70
N VAL A 156 -15.91 -15.91 -8.95
CA VAL A 156 -17.26 -15.57 -9.42
C VAL A 156 -18.01 -16.88 -9.55
N PHE A 157 -19.13 -17.00 -8.87
CA PHE A 157 -19.89 -18.25 -8.79
C PHE A 157 -21.38 -18.01 -8.99
N TRP A 158 -22.10 -19.06 -9.37
CA TRP A 158 -23.55 -19.09 -9.52
C TRP A 158 -24.18 -19.24 -8.15
N ALA A 159 -25.10 -18.35 -7.79
CA ALA A 159 -25.81 -18.46 -6.52
C ALA A 159 -26.70 -19.71 -6.49
N ASP A 160 -26.77 -20.36 -5.33
CA ASP A 160 -27.66 -21.45 -4.98
C ASP A 160 -28.31 -21.18 -3.60
N ASP A 161 -28.96 -22.19 -3.01
CA ASP A 161 -29.65 -22.06 -1.72
C ASP A 161 -28.72 -22.25 -0.50
N GLY A 162 -27.44 -22.57 -0.73
CA GLY A 162 -26.41 -22.63 0.30
C GLY A 162 -25.65 -21.32 0.48
N LEU A 163 -24.70 -21.33 1.42
CA LEU A 163 -23.86 -20.16 1.72
C LEU A 163 -22.51 -20.29 0.99
N ASP A 164 -22.38 -19.57 -0.12
CA ASP A 164 -21.19 -19.57 -0.99
C ASP A 164 -20.82 -20.97 -1.52
N THR A 165 -21.82 -21.84 -1.73
CA THR A 165 -21.64 -23.23 -2.17
C THR A 165 -21.79 -23.43 -3.67
N GLY A 166 -22.46 -22.50 -4.35
CA GLY A 166 -22.84 -22.71 -5.74
C GLY A 166 -21.68 -22.81 -6.73
N PRO A 167 -21.94 -23.32 -7.95
CA PRO A 167 -20.90 -23.67 -8.91
C PRO A 167 -20.03 -22.47 -9.32
N ILE A 168 -18.71 -22.67 -9.42
CA ILE A 168 -17.74 -21.67 -9.85
C ILE A 168 -17.89 -21.42 -11.36
N LEU A 169 -17.93 -20.13 -11.73
CA LEU A 169 -17.87 -19.65 -13.11
C LEU A 169 -16.44 -19.24 -13.48
N LEU A 170 -15.77 -18.48 -12.60
CA LEU A 170 -14.43 -17.99 -12.84
C LEU A 170 -13.68 -17.88 -11.51
N GLN A 171 -12.40 -18.25 -11.51
CA GLN A 171 -11.52 -18.08 -10.36
C GLN A 171 -10.17 -17.50 -10.80
N ARG A 172 -9.58 -16.66 -9.94
CA ARG A 172 -8.26 -16.05 -10.13
C ARG A 172 -7.51 -16.04 -8.80
N VAL A 173 -6.19 -16.18 -8.90
CA VAL A 173 -5.30 -16.33 -7.75
C VAL A 173 -4.11 -15.39 -7.86
N CYS A 174 -3.56 -14.98 -6.71
CA CYS A 174 -2.30 -14.28 -6.56
C CYS A 174 -1.49 -14.86 -5.40
N ASP A 175 -0.20 -14.55 -5.36
CA ASP A 175 0.64 -14.79 -4.20
C ASP A 175 0.30 -13.82 -3.05
N VAL A 176 0.33 -14.35 -1.83
CA VAL A 176 0.26 -13.56 -0.59
C VAL A 176 1.68 -13.26 -0.15
N GLU A 177 2.02 -11.98 -0.12
CA GLU A 177 3.31 -11.52 0.39
C GLU A 177 3.34 -11.67 1.92
N PRO A 178 4.53 -11.84 2.53
CA PRO A 178 4.65 -12.08 3.97
C PRO A 178 3.93 -11.04 4.83
N ASN A 179 3.98 -9.76 4.43
CA ASN A 179 3.40 -8.64 5.16
C ASN A 179 2.11 -8.11 4.53
N ASP A 180 1.45 -8.88 3.65
CA ASP A 180 0.17 -8.47 3.09
C ASP A 180 -0.87 -8.31 4.20
N THR A 181 -1.49 -7.14 4.18
CA THR A 181 -2.67 -6.75 4.95
C THR A 181 -3.95 -6.92 4.12
N VAL A 182 -5.12 -6.92 4.77
CA VAL A 182 -6.44 -6.93 4.09
C VAL A 182 -6.51 -5.80 3.08
N ASP A 183 -6.06 -4.60 3.46
CA ASP A 183 -6.05 -3.43 2.57
C ASP A 183 -5.12 -3.63 1.37
N SER A 184 -3.88 -4.07 1.59
CA SER A 184 -2.88 -4.21 0.53
C SER A 184 -3.26 -5.27 -0.52
N VAL A 185 -3.73 -6.45 -0.10
CA VAL A 185 -4.13 -7.52 -1.04
C VAL A 185 -5.41 -7.14 -1.79
N TYR A 186 -6.32 -6.43 -1.11
CA TYR A 186 -7.53 -5.91 -1.72
C TYR A 186 -7.20 -4.90 -2.83
N ASN A 187 -6.41 -3.88 -2.52
CA ASN A 187 -6.07 -2.82 -3.46
C ASN A 187 -5.15 -3.30 -4.59
N ARG A 188 -4.18 -4.17 -4.30
CA ARG A 188 -3.23 -4.69 -5.29
C ARG A 188 -3.89 -5.64 -6.30
N PHE A 189 -4.80 -6.51 -5.84
CA PHE A 189 -5.29 -7.61 -6.66
C PHE A 189 -6.81 -7.79 -6.63
N LEU A 190 -7.42 -8.00 -5.47
CA LEU A 190 -8.83 -8.43 -5.39
C LEU A 190 -9.79 -7.40 -5.96
N PHE A 191 -9.54 -6.11 -5.74
CA PHE A 191 -10.32 -5.02 -6.32
C PHE A 191 -10.16 -4.94 -7.84
N PRO A 192 -8.98 -4.63 -8.41
CA PRO A 192 -8.84 -4.40 -9.84
C PRO A 192 -9.13 -5.65 -10.68
N GLU A 193 -8.65 -6.83 -10.25
CA GLU A 193 -8.89 -8.08 -10.97
C GLU A 193 -10.29 -8.63 -10.73
N GLY A 194 -10.89 -8.39 -9.56
CA GLY A 194 -12.27 -8.77 -9.26
C GLY A 194 -13.27 -8.04 -10.15
N VAL A 195 -13.10 -6.74 -10.36
CA VAL A 195 -13.92 -5.95 -11.29
C VAL A 195 -13.83 -6.53 -12.71
N LYS A 196 -12.60 -6.78 -13.20
CA LYS A 196 -12.38 -7.41 -14.52
C LYS A 196 -13.00 -8.81 -14.60
N GLY A 197 -12.87 -9.60 -13.54
CA GLY A 197 -13.41 -10.94 -13.42
C GLY A 197 -14.94 -10.95 -13.51
N MET A 198 -15.60 -10.01 -12.84
CA MET A 198 -17.05 -9.90 -12.87
C MET A 198 -17.57 -9.47 -14.25
N VAL A 199 -16.96 -8.46 -14.87
CA VAL A 199 -17.31 -8.00 -16.23
C VAL A 199 -17.14 -9.15 -17.23
N LYS A 200 -16.01 -9.86 -17.17
CA LYS A 200 -15.75 -11.03 -18.02
C LYS A 200 -16.78 -12.14 -17.80
N SER A 201 -17.20 -12.37 -16.55
CA SER A 201 -18.18 -13.40 -16.21
C SER A 201 -19.55 -13.09 -16.84
N VAL A 202 -20.01 -11.84 -16.74
CA VAL A 202 -21.26 -11.40 -17.42
C VAL A 202 -21.16 -11.60 -18.93
N GLN A 203 -20.02 -11.28 -19.54
CA GLN A 203 -19.83 -11.46 -20.97
C GLN A 203 -19.86 -12.94 -21.39
N LEU A 204 -19.23 -13.84 -20.61
CA LEU A 204 -19.31 -15.28 -20.84
C LEU A 204 -20.76 -15.79 -20.79
N ILE A 205 -21.60 -15.23 -19.92
CA ILE A 205 -23.02 -15.57 -19.82
C ILE A 205 -23.77 -15.07 -21.05
N ALA A 206 -23.55 -13.82 -21.44
CA ALA A 206 -24.17 -13.23 -22.63
C ALA A 206 -23.83 -14.01 -23.91
N ASP A 207 -22.62 -14.58 -23.98
CA ASP A 207 -22.15 -15.40 -25.10
C ASP A 207 -22.58 -16.88 -25.03
N GLY A 208 -23.27 -17.30 -23.96
CA GLY A 208 -23.66 -18.70 -23.76
C GLY A 208 -22.48 -19.65 -23.51
N LYS A 209 -21.36 -19.13 -22.99
CA LYS A 209 -20.10 -19.86 -22.77
C LYS A 209 -19.68 -19.94 -21.30
N ALA A 210 -20.50 -19.43 -20.38
CA ALA A 210 -20.17 -19.43 -18.95
C ALA A 210 -20.16 -20.86 -18.39
N PRO A 211 -19.05 -21.30 -17.79
CA PRO A 211 -18.98 -22.63 -17.18
C PRO A 211 -19.75 -22.67 -15.86
N ARG A 212 -20.10 -23.89 -15.45
CA ARG A 212 -20.68 -24.24 -14.14
C ARG A 212 -19.84 -25.38 -13.58
N ILE A 213 -18.91 -25.06 -12.69
CA ILE A 213 -17.97 -26.02 -12.11
C ILE A 213 -18.36 -26.22 -10.65
N ASP A 214 -18.88 -27.40 -10.33
CA ASP A 214 -19.27 -27.69 -8.93
C ASP A 214 -18.06 -27.57 -8.01
N GLN A 215 -18.28 -26.98 -6.83
CA GLN A 215 -17.22 -26.85 -5.85
C GLN A 215 -16.86 -28.23 -5.28
N PRO A 216 -15.57 -28.55 -5.10
CA PRO A 216 -15.18 -29.74 -4.35
C PRO A 216 -15.55 -29.60 -2.87
N GLU A 217 -15.84 -30.72 -2.21
CA GLU A 217 -15.99 -30.76 -0.74
C GLU A 217 -14.62 -30.70 -0.04
N ASP A 218 -13.58 -31.20 -0.70
CA ASP A 218 -12.21 -31.13 -0.19
C ASP A 218 -11.71 -29.68 -0.13
N GLY A 219 -11.14 -29.29 1.02
CA GLY A 219 -10.68 -27.94 1.29
C GLY A 219 -11.78 -26.90 1.59
N ALA A 220 -13.05 -27.30 1.66
CA ALA A 220 -14.14 -26.40 2.02
C ALA A 220 -14.02 -25.95 3.49
N THR A 221 -14.05 -24.63 3.71
CA THR A 221 -14.07 -24.05 5.07
C THR A 221 -15.10 -22.94 5.16
N TYR A 222 -15.57 -22.67 6.37
CA TYR A 222 -16.49 -21.58 6.67
C TYR A 222 -16.02 -20.87 7.92
N GLU A 223 -16.02 -19.54 7.88
CA GLU A 223 -15.71 -18.72 9.03
C GLU A 223 -16.70 -17.55 9.21
N GLY A 224 -16.80 -17.06 10.45
CA GLY A 224 -17.72 -15.98 10.82
C GLY A 224 -17.21 -14.59 10.42
N ILE A 225 -18.09 -13.60 10.48
CA ILE A 225 -17.73 -12.19 10.23
C ILE A 225 -16.70 -11.68 11.24
N GLN A 226 -15.70 -10.94 10.74
CA GLN A 226 -14.76 -10.21 11.59
C GLN A 226 -15.29 -8.81 11.91
N LYS A 227 -15.30 -8.49 13.20
CA LYS A 227 -15.73 -7.23 13.80
C LYS A 227 -14.73 -6.78 14.86
N LYS A 228 -14.91 -5.58 15.39
CA LYS A 228 -13.99 -5.10 16.43
C LYS A 228 -14.01 -6.01 17.65
N GLU A 229 -15.18 -6.51 18.05
CA GLU A 229 -15.35 -7.26 19.29
C GLU A 229 -14.61 -8.61 19.29
N ASN A 230 -14.43 -9.24 18.12
CA ASN A 230 -13.73 -10.52 17.97
C ASN A 230 -12.32 -10.40 17.39
N ALA A 231 -11.79 -9.17 17.24
CA ALA A 231 -10.44 -8.90 16.75
C ALA A 231 -9.37 -8.76 17.87
N LYS A 232 -9.70 -9.14 19.12
CA LYS A 232 -8.75 -9.09 20.25
C LYS A 232 -7.60 -10.06 19.99
N ILE A 233 -6.36 -9.60 20.18
CA ILE A 233 -5.16 -10.43 20.04
C ILE A 233 -5.14 -11.46 21.17
N CYS A 234 -4.96 -12.74 20.80
CA CYS A 234 -4.68 -13.81 21.74
C CYS A 234 -3.16 -14.03 21.83
N TRP A 235 -2.53 -13.52 22.89
CA TRP A 235 -1.08 -13.58 23.08
C TRP A 235 -0.54 -14.98 23.37
N ASP A 236 -1.39 -15.96 23.69
CA ASP A 236 -0.98 -17.37 23.89
C ASP A 236 -0.78 -18.10 22.54
N ASN A 237 -0.08 -17.46 21.60
CA ASN A 237 0.17 -17.96 20.25
C ASN A 237 1.61 -17.64 19.81
N SER A 238 2.07 -18.28 18.73
CA SER A 238 3.37 -17.97 18.13
C SER A 238 3.40 -16.56 17.53
N ALA A 239 4.61 -16.02 17.35
CA ALA A 239 4.77 -14.70 16.72
C ALA A 239 4.17 -14.65 15.30
N GLU A 240 4.27 -15.74 14.54
CA GLU A 240 3.66 -15.87 13.21
C GLU A 240 2.13 -15.80 13.26
N VAL A 241 1.49 -16.49 14.22
CA VAL A 241 0.03 -16.43 14.36
C VAL A 241 -0.43 -15.04 14.79
N ILE A 242 0.30 -14.38 15.70
CA ILE A 242 -0.01 -13.01 16.12
C ILE A 242 0.17 -12.03 14.94
N HIS A 243 1.25 -12.18 14.18
CA HIS A 243 1.51 -11.39 12.97
C HIS A 243 0.39 -11.57 11.92
N ASN A 244 0.02 -12.81 11.62
CA ASN A 244 -1.08 -13.15 10.71
C ASN A 244 -2.42 -12.59 11.21
N TRP A 245 -2.66 -12.63 12.52
CA TRP A 245 -3.83 -12.03 13.15
C TRP A 245 -3.86 -10.52 12.94
N ILE A 246 -2.75 -9.81 13.17
CA ILE A 246 -2.68 -8.37 13.00
C ILE A 246 -2.90 -7.98 11.53
N ARG A 247 -2.11 -8.54 10.60
CA ARG A 247 -2.24 -8.21 9.17
C ARG A 247 -3.59 -8.63 8.58
N GLY A 248 -4.19 -9.71 9.10
CA GLY A 248 -5.52 -10.18 8.72
C GLY A 248 -6.67 -9.33 9.26
N HIS A 249 -6.40 -8.35 10.12
CA HIS A 249 -7.36 -7.32 10.52
C HIS A 249 -6.90 -5.90 10.12
N ASP A 250 -5.84 -5.77 9.34
CA ASP A 250 -5.26 -4.49 8.93
C ASP A 250 -5.80 -4.09 7.54
N LYS A 251 -6.61 -3.02 7.40
CA LYS A 251 -7.01 -2.02 8.39
C LYS A 251 -8.33 -2.31 9.12
N VAL A 252 -9.18 -3.18 8.55
CA VAL A 252 -10.54 -3.41 9.06
C VAL A 252 -10.69 -4.86 9.55
N PRO A 253 -11.19 -5.09 10.76
CA PRO A 253 -11.65 -4.12 11.79
C PRO A 253 -10.55 -3.56 12.71
N GLY A 254 -9.29 -3.94 12.51
CA GLY A 254 -8.14 -3.57 13.35
C GLY A 254 -7.97 -4.47 14.57
N ALA A 255 -6.92 -5.29 14.56
CA ALA A 255 -6.55 -6.16 15.69
C ALA A 255 -6.13 -5.32 16.90
N TRP A 256 -6.57 -5.70 18.10
CA TRP A 256 -6.37 -4.87 19.29
C TRP A 256 -5.97 -5.64 20.54
N THR A 257 -5.34 -4.93 21.46
CA THR A 257 -4.96 -5.42 22.80
C THR A 257 -5.24 -4.33 23.84
N VAL A 258 -4.99 -4.61 25.12
CA VAL A 258 -5.08 -3.64 26.21
C VAL A 258 -3.68 -3.22 26.66
N ILE A 259 -3.44 -1.91 26.69
CA ILE A 259 -2.20 -1.29 27.18
C ILE A 259 -2.61 -0.19 28.17
N LYS A 260 -2.15 -0.27 29.43
CA LYS A 260 -2.52 0.66 30.51
C LYS A 260 -4.05 0.88 30.61
N ASP A 261 -4.82 -0.21 30.63
CA ASP A 261 -6.29 -0.22 30.69
C ASP A 261 -7.01 0.45 29.50
N GLN A 262 -6.31 0.72 28.39
CA GLN A 262 -6.90 1.28 27.16
C GLN A 262 -6.84 0.28 26.00
N ILE A 263 -7.88 0.23 25.17
CA ILE A 263 -7.86 -0.53 23.92
C ILE A 263 -6.93 0.16 22.92
N VAL A 264 -5.90 -0.56 22.49
CA VAL A 264 -4.95 -0.11 21.48
C VAL A 264 -5.01 -1.07 20.30
N THR A 265 -5.20 -0.50 19.11
CA THR A 265 -5.23 -1.23 17.84
C THR A 265 -3.85 -1.20 17.19
N LEU A 266 -3.40 -2.32 16.63
CA LEU A 266 -2.07 -2.50 16.10
C LEU A 266 -2.12 -2.64 14.56
N TYR A 267 -1.22 -1.97 13.86
CA TYR A 267 -1.12 -2.00 12.39
C TYR A 267 0.33 -2.09 11.91
N GLY A 268 0.53 -2.48 10.65
CA GLY A 268 1.84 -2.55 10.02
C GLY A 268 2.74 -3.61 10.67
N SER A 269 2.23 -4.83 10.78
CA SER A 269 2.97 -5.94 11.39
C SER A 269 3.99 -6.54 10.43
N SER A 270 5.15 -6.95 10.94
CA SER A 270 6.13 -7.77 10.22
C SER A 270 6.87 -8.69 11.19
N LEU A 271 7.24 -9.89 10.73
CA LEU A 271 8.11 -10.77 11.51
C LEU A 271 9.52 -10.18 11.60
N LEU A 272 10.19 -10.38 12.74
CA LEU A 272 11.54 -9.91 12.99
C LEU A 272 12.47 -11.10 13.28
N GLU A 273 13.58 -11.16 12.57
CA GLU A 273 14.66 -12.13 12.79
C GLU A 273 15.86 -11.46 13.48
N GLY A 274 16.70 -12.27 14.13
CA GLY A 274 17.93 -11.80 14.76
C GLY A 274 17.81 -11.54 16.26
N ALA A 275 18.75 -10.74 16.78
CA ALA A 275 18.84 -10.42 18.21
C ALA A 275 17.72 -9.46 18.64
N VAL A 276 17.31 -9.57 19.91
CA VAL A 276 16.32 -8.67 20.50
C VAL A 276 16.86 -7.22 20.48
N PRO A 277 16.18 -6.28 19.81
CA PRO A 277 16.66 -4.90 19.74
C PRO A 277 16.50 -4.19 21.09
N SER A 278 17.37 -3.21 21.34
CA SER A 278 17.22 -2.32 22.50
C SER A 278 15.97 -1.46 22.36
N GLY A 279 15.21 -1.32 23.44
CA GLY A 279 13.99 -0.52 23.48
C GLY A 279 13.45 -0.36 24.90
N GLU A 280 12.53 0.58 25.07
CA GLU A 280 11.88 0.82 26.36
C GLU A 280 10.74 -0.19 26.58
N PRO A 281 10.70 -0.92 27.72
CA PRO A 281 9.68 -1.92 27.99
C PRO A 281 8.26 -1.35 28.08
N LEU A 282 7.32 -1.94 27.34
CA LEU A 282 5.90 -1.65 27.39
C LEU A 282 5.12 -2.88 27.84
N HIS A 283 4.45 -2.77 28.99
CA HIS A 283 3.58 -3.83 29.48
C HIS A 283 2.32 -3.95 28.62
N ILE A 284 1.98 -5.18 28.22
CA ILE A 284 0.81 -5.50 27.42
C ILE A 284 0.03 -6.60 28.13
N GLU A 285 -1.26 -6.37 28.36
CA GLU A 285 -2.09 -7.32 29.10
C GLU A 285 -2.18 -8.67 28.38
N GLY A 286 -1.88 -9.75 29.10
CA GLY A 286 -1.93 -11.12 28.59
C GLY A 286 -0.69 -11.58 27.83
N ALA A 287 0.23 -10.68 27.46
CA ALA A 287 1.49 -11.06 26.83
C ALA A 287 2.46 -11.69 27.85
N SER A 288 3.19 -12.72 27.43
CA SER A 288 4.17 -13.43 28.29
C SER A 288 5.43 -12.61 28.57
N LYS A 289 5.76 -11.66 27.70
CA LYS A 289 6.87 -10.71 27.82
C LYS A 289 6.35 -9.31 27.51
N SER A 290 6.91 -8.30 28.17
CA SER A 290 6.69 -6.90 27.78
C SER A 290 7.14 -6.70 26.33
N GLY A 291 6.38 -5.91 25.58
CA GLY A 291 6.85 -5.39 24.29
C GLY A 291 8.01 -4.40 24.50
N LEU A 292 8.74 -4.10 23.43
CA LEU A 292 9.83 -3.11 23.46
C LEU A 292 9.52 -2.01 22.45
N VAL A 293 9.37 -0.78 22.93
CA VAL A 293 9.28 0.39 22.06
C VAL A 293 10.69 0.74 21.59
N THR A 294 10.93 0.58 20.30
CA THR A 294 12.20 0.87 19.64
C THR A 294 12.01 2.02 18.67
N LYS A 295 13.12 2.60 18.18
CA LYS A 295 13.08 3.58 17.08
C LYS A 295 12.34 3.08 15.82
N ASN A 296 12.29 1.76 15.63
CA ASN A 296 11.69 1.14 14.45
C ASN A 296 10.22 0.73 14.66
N GLY A 297 9.66 0.91 15.86
CA GLY A 297 8.31 0.46 16.21
C GLY A 297 8.26 -0.36 17.50
N LEU A 298 7.10 -0.95 17.78
CA LEU A 298 6.87 -1.77 18.97
C LEU A 298 7.15 -3.24 18.63
N VAL A 299 8.20 -3.79 19.23
CA VAL A 299 8.53 -5.22 19.16
C VAL A 299 7.69 -5.99 20.16
N LEU A 300 7.12 -7.10 19.70
CA LEU A 300 6.24 -7.99 20.45
C LEU A 300 6.77 -9.41 20.34
N PHE A 301 6.41 -10.24 21.33
CA PHE A 301 6.89 -11.61 21.42
C PHE A 301 5.73 -12.59 21.36
N GLY A 302 5.91 -13.63 20.55
CA GLY A 302 5.06 -14.81 20.63
C GLY A 302 5.41 -15.69 21.82
N LYS A 303 4.55 -16.66 22.12
CA LYS A 303 4.79 -17.72 23.09
C LYS A 303 6.04 -18.56 22.75
N ASP A 304 6.38 -18.64 21.47
CA ASP A 304 7.57 -19.30 20.94
C ASP A 304 8.84 -18.44 21.04
N GLU A 305 8.78 -17.31 21.75
CA GLU A 305 9.86 -16.33 21.95
C GLU A 305 10.37 -15.65 20.68
N LYS A 306 9.77 -15.94 19.53
CA LYS A 306 10.02 -15.22 18.29
C LYS A 306 9.41 -13.83 18.33
N MET A 307 9.94 -12.95 17.48
CA MET A 307 9.59 -11.54 17.47
C MET A 307 8.74 -11.18 16.25
N LEU A 308 7.83 -10.24 16.47
CA LEU A 308 7.24 -9.43 15.41
C LEU A 308 7.37 -7.95 15.81
N ILE A 309 7.28 -7.06 14.83
CA ILE A 309 7.23 -5.62 15.05
C ILE A 309 5.92 -5.07 14.51
N VAL A 310 5.36 -4.07 15.18
CA VAL A 310 4.25 -3.26 14.66
C VAL A 310 4.68 -1.81 14.53
N LYS A 311 4.29 -1.20 13.42
CA LYS A 311 4.71 0.16 13.07
C LYS A 311 3.79 1.23 13.62
N ASN A 312 2.49 0.95 13.75
CA ASN A 312 1.51 1.96 14.12
C ASN A 312 0.57 1.45 15.21
N LEU A 313 0.18 2.35 16.10
CA LEU A 313 -0.79 2.13 17.18
C LEU A 313 -1.94 3.12 17.03
N GLN A 314 -3.18 2.67 17.25
CA GLN A 314 -4.35 3.55 17.29
C GLN A 314 -5.13 3.37 18.59
N PHE A 315 -5.44 4.49 19.25
CA PHE A 315 -6.15 4.53 20.52
C PHE A 315 -7.67 4.67 20.32
N GLU A 316 -8.44 4.49 21.40
CA GLU A 316 -9.91 4.52 21.36
C GLU A 316 -10.50 5.85 20.87
N ASP A 317 -9.79 6.96 21.09
CA ASP A 317 -10.17 8.28 20.60
C ASP A 317 -9.98 8.43 19.07
N GLY A 318 -9.38 7.44 18.42
CA GLY A 318 -9.09 7.41 16.98
C GLY A 318 -7.67 7.87 16.63
N LYS A 319 -6.92 8.45 17.58
CA LYS A 319 -5.55 8.94 17.36
C LYS A 319 -4.64 7.78 16.98
N MET A 320 -3.92 7.92 15.87
CA MET A 320 -2.92 6.96 15.42
C MET A 320 -1.52 7.55 15.59
N ILE A 321 -0.55 6.76 16.04
CA ILE A 321 0.84 7.18 16.21
C ILE A 321 1.81 6.13 15.69
N PRO A 322 3.03 6.53 15.27
CA PRO A 322 4.11 5.59 15.10
C PRO A 322 4.36 4.91 16.45
N ALA A 323 4.46 3.58 16.43
CA ALA A 323 4.65 2.80 17.65
C ALA A 323 5.96 3.16 18.38
N SER A 324 6.96 3.66 17.64
CA SER A 324 8.22 4.20 18.16
C SER A 324 8.02 5.42 19.08
N ASN A 325 6.93 6.16 18.90
CA ASN A 325 6.67 7.43 19.58
C ASN A 325 5.74 7.26 20.79
N TYR A 326 5.47 6.01 21.22
CA TYR A 326 4.53 5.72 22.29
C TYR A 326 4.82 6.49 23.59
N PHE A 327 6.10 6.59 24.00
CA PHE A 327 6.48 7.30 25.22
C PHE A 327 6.57 8.82 25.06
N SER A 328 6.57 9.33 23.83
CA SER A 328 6.65 10.77 23.50
C SER A 328 5.27 11.41 23.25
N MET A 329 4.18 10.71 23.60
CA MET A 329 2.79 11.12 23.29
C MET A 329 2.31 12.45 23.91
N GLY A 330 3.15 13.18 24.66
CA GLY A 330 2.79 14.41 25.37
C GLY A 330 3.49 15.71 24.92
N ASP A 331 4.58 15.64 24.14
CA ASP A 331 5.42 16.82 23.82
C ASP A 331 5.21 17.31 22.38
N VAL A 332 3.96 17.66 22.03
CA VAL A 332 3.68 18.35 20.76
C VAL A 332 3.41 19.82 21.07
N THR A 333 4.48 20.61 21.11
CA THR A 333 4.38 22.06 21.00
C THR A 333 3.72 22.39 19.66
N VAL A 334 2.61 23.14 19.71
CA VAL A 334 1.97 23.69 18.53
C VAL A 334 2.97 24.63 17.86
N LEU A 335 3.35 24.33 16.61
CA LEU A 335 4.26 25.17 15.85
C LEU A 335 3.59 26.51 15.53
N GLU A 336 4.34 27.60 15.73
CA GLU A 336 4.00 28.89 15.13
C GLU A 336 4.29 28.83 13.62
N LEU A 337 3.28 29.12 12.81
CA LEU A 337 3.35 29.06 11.36
C LEU A 337 3.88 30.37 10.77
N THR A 338 4.80 30.26 9.81
CA THR A 338 5.24 31.38 8.96
C THR A 338 4.13 31.80 7.99
N GLU A 339 4.25 32.97 7.36
CA GLU A 339 3.25 33.43 6.38
C GLU A 339 3.13 32.49 5.15
N GLU A 340 4.23 31.85 4.75
CA GLU A 340 4.22 30.83 3.68
C GLU A 340 3.48 29.57 4.12
N GLU A 341 3.68 29.13 5.37
CA GLU A 341 3.01 27.95 5.94
C GLU A 341 1.51 28.19 6.17
N LYS A 342 1.10 29.42 6.53
CA LYS A 342 -0.32 29.81 6.58
C LYS A 342 -0.99 29.72 5.21
N ALA A 343 -0.27 30.01 4.12
CA ALA A 343 -0.79 29.83 2.77
C ALA A 343 -0.97 28.34 2.43
N ILE A 344 -0.01 27.48 2.83
CA ILE A 344 -0.12 26.01 2.70
C ILE A 344 -1.34 25.51 3.50
N GLU A 345 -1.49 25.94 4.74
CA GLU A 345 -2.63 25.60 5.60
C GLU A 345 -3.97 25.94 4.93
N SER A 346 -4.09 27.16 4.41
CA SER A 346 -5.30 27.63 3.72
C SER A 346 -5.66 26.74 2.52
N HIS A 347 -4.68 26.41 1.67
CA HIS A 347 -4.91 25.51 0.53
C HIS A 347 -5.34 24.12 0.96
N ILE A 348 -4.73 23.56 2.01
CA ILE A 348 -5.10 22.24 2.54
C ILE A 348 -6.52 22.25 3.12
N ARG A 349 -6.90 23.34 3.80
CA ARG A 349 -8.26 23.53 4.34
C ARG A 349 -9.31 23.50 3.23
N ASP A 350 -9.03 24.11 2.08
CA ASP A 350 -9.90 24.07 0.91
C ASP A 350 -10.02 22.67 0.30
N ILE A 351 -8.91 21.91 0.24
CA ILE A 351 -8.94 20.51 -0.22
C ILE A 351 -9.80 19.66 0.71
N TRP A 352 -9.61 19.78 2.04
CA TRP A 352 -10.45 19.10 3.04
C TRP A 352 -11.92 19.43 2.87
N LYS A 353 -12.27 20.71 2.68
CA LYS A 353 -13.64 21.15 2.43
C LYS A 353 -14.23 20.57 1.14
N GLY A 354 -13.41 20.43 0.10
CA GLY A 354 -13.80 19.81 -1.18
C GLY A 354 -13.99 18.28 -1.11
N ILE A 355 -13.42 17.64 -0.09
CA ILE A 355 -13.59 16.20 0.19
C ILE A 355 -14.76 15.97 1.14
N LEU A 356 -14.76 16.69 2.27
CA LEU A 356 -15.75 16.63 3.34
C LEU A 356 -16.93 17.57 3.04
N SER A 357 -17.60 17.38 1.90
CA SER A 357 -18.67 18.28 1.44
C SER A 357 -19.89 18.34 2.38
N ASN A 358 -19.99 17.41 3.32
CA ASN A 358 -21.01 17.35 4.37
C ASN A 358 -20.66 18.20 5.61
N VAL A 359 -19.44 18.72 5.71
CA VAL A 359 -18.99 19.56 6.83
C VAL A 359 -19.07 21.03 6.43
N ALA A 360 -19.74 21.86 7.25
CA ALA A 360 -19.97 23.26 6.93
C ALA A 360 -18.69 24.10 6.89
N ALA A 361 -17.79 23.87 7.85
CA ALA A 361 -16.48 24.51 7.94
C ALA A 361 -15.46 23.52 8.51
N ILE A 362 -14.24 23.53 7.98
CA ILE A 362 -13.14 22.75 8.52
C ILE A 362 -12.53 23.56 9.66
N GLU A 363 -12.74 23.11 10.90
CA GLU A 363 -12.12 23.60 12.12
C GLU A 363 -10.89 22.77 12.48
N ASP A 364 -10.02 23.27 13.35
CA ASP A 364 -8.78 22.60 13.79
C ASP A 364 -9.03 21.22 14.42
N SER A 365 -10.17 21.06 15.10
CA SER A 365 -10.61 19.79 15.70
C SER A 365 -11.31 18.84 14.72
N THR A 366 -11.52 19.24 13.47
CA THR A 366 -12.22 18.42 12.47
C THR A 366 -11.41 17.16 12.21
N ASP A 367 -12.01 16.00 12.45
CA ASP A 367 -11.39 14.71 12.19
C ASP A 367 -11.81 14.20 10.81
N PHE A 368 -10.84 13.95 9.94
CA PHE A 368 -11.02 13.56 8.55
C PHE A 368 -11.94 12.36 8.38
N PHE A 369 -11.73 11.32 9.19
CA PHE A 369 -12.45 10.05 9.06
C PHE A 369 -13.80 10.07 9.78
N LYS A 370 -13.88 10.68 10.98
CA LYS A 370 -15.16 10.85 11.70
C LYS A 370 -16.12 11.77 10.94
N SER A 371 -15.59 12.68 10.13
CA SER A 371 -16.37 13.52 9.21
C SER A 371 -16.79 12.81 7.93
N GLY A 372 -16.45 11.54 7.75
CA GLY A 372 -16.98 10.68 6.68
C GLY A 372 -16.05 10.46 5.48
N ALA A 373 -14.77 10.82 5.56
CA ALA A 373 -13.78 10.43 4.54
C ALA A 373 -13.51 8.92 4.55
N ALA A 374 -13.23 8.37 3.37
CA ALA A 374 -12.83 6.97 3.16
C ALA A 374 -11.42 6.86 2.56
N SER A 375 -10.90 5.64 2.39
CA SER A 375 -9.54 5.41 1.86
C SER A 375 -9.29 6.04 0.48
N MET A 376 -10.32 6.12 -0.39
CA MET A 376 -10.21 6.82 -1.68
C MET A 376 -10.04 8.34 -1.52
N ASP A 377 -10.63 8.91 -0.46
CA ASP A 377 -10.51 10.33 -0.14
C ASP A 377 -9.11 10.66 0.38
N VAL A 378 -8.43 9.72 1.05
CA VAL A 378 -7.01 9.83 1.43
C VAL A 378 -6.13 9.96 0.20
N VAL A 379 -6.32 9.08 -0.80
CA VAL A 379 -5.55 9.15 -2.06
C VAL A 379 -5.79 10.48 -2.76
N ARG A 380 -7.05 10.92 -2.83
CA ARG A 380 -7.41 12.23 -3.40
C ARG A 380 -6.74 13.38 -2.66
N LEU A 381 -6.77 13.38 -1.33
CA LEU A 381 -6.14 14.40 -0.49
C LEU A 381 -4.63 14.49 -0.78
N VAL A 382 -3.93 13.36 -0.74
CA VAL A 382 -2.48 13.28 -0.98
C VAL A 382 -2.13 13.81 -2.38
N GLU A 383 -2.86 13.40 -3.41
CA GLU A 383 -2.57 13.83 -4.79
C GLU A 383 -2.93 15.31 -5.03
N GLU A 384 -4.03 15.82 -4.48
CA GLU A 384 -4.37 17.25 -4.56
C GLU A 384 -3.34 18.12 -3.82
N ILE A 385 -2.82 17.68 -2.68
CA ILE A 385 -1.76 18.40 -1.95
C ILE A 385 -0.47 18.39 -2.78
N LYS A 386 -0.02 17.25 -3.31
CA LYS A 386 1.17 17.18 -4.18
C LYS A 386 1.06 18.11 -5.38
N GLN A 387 -0.15 18.27 -5.94
CA GLN A 387 -0.39 19.15 -7.08
C GLN A 387 -0.36 20.63 -6.71
N LYS A 388 -0.91 21.02 -5.55
CA LYS A 388 -1.09 22.42 -5.15
C LYS A 388 0.03 22.95 -4.26
N CYS A 389 0.75 22.08 -3.57
CA CYS A 389 1.82 22.40 -2.63
C CYS A 389 3.13 21.75 -3.11
N ALA A 390 3.90 22.49 -3.91
CA ALA A 390 5.16 21.99 -4.47
C ALA A 390 6.20 21.70 -3.37
N GLY A 391 6.93 20.59 -3.48
CA GLY A 391 7.99 20.20 -2.53
C GLY A 391 7.54 19.36 -1.33
N LEU A 392 6.23 19.12 -1.19
CA LEU A 392 5.68 18.24 -0.15
C LEU A 392 5.55 16.80 -0.64
N GLU A 393 6.28 15.89 -0.01
CA GLU A 393 6.11 14.46 -0.18
C GLU A 393 5.23 13.90 0.95
N LEU A 394 4.00 13.51 0.59
CA LEU A 394 3.06 12.86 1.49
C LEU A 394 2.74 11.45 1.00
N GLN A 395 2.64 10.54 1.96
CA GLN A 395 2.17 9.18 1.82
C GLN A 395 0.74 9.07 2.35
N ASN A 396 0.02 8.03 1.93
CA ASN A 396 -1.33 7.78 2.45
C ASN A 396 -1.35 7.62 3.97
N GLU A 397 -0.30 6.99 4.52
CA GLU A 397 -0.11 6.76 5.95
C GLU A 397 -0.12 8.05 6.77
N ASP A 398 0.50 9.12 6.26
CA ASP A 398 0.56 10.43 6.92
C ASP A 398 -0.83 10.96 7.30
N VAL A 399 -1.84 10.77 6.43
CA VAL A 399 -3.24 11.18 6.70
C VAL A 399 -3.86 10.36 7.83
N TYR A 400 -3.49 9.09 7.96
CA TYR A 400 -3.97 8.25 9.06
C TYR A 400 -3.29 8.60 10.39
N MET A 401 -2.03 9.06 10.36
CA MET A 401 -1.29 9.47 11.56
C MET A 401 -1.75 10.80 12.14
N ALA A 402 -2.37 11.63 11.32
CA ALA A 402 -2.79 12.96 11.70
C ALA A 402 -4.24 13.20 11.24
N THR A 403 -5.18 12.61 11.98
CA THR A 403 -6.59 12.56 11.58
C THR A 403 -7.32 13.88 11.79
N THR A 404 -6.88 14.70 12.76
CA THR A 404 -7.45 16.04 12.98
C THR A 404 -6.78 17.06 12.06
N PHE A 405 -7.51 18.09 11.66
CA PHE A 405 -6.95 19.12 10.78
C PHE A 405 -5.70 19.77 11.40
N GLN A 406 -5.73 20.07 12.69
CA GLN A 406 -4.59 20.66 13.40
C GLN A 406 -3.37 19.75 13.36
N ASP A 407 -3.51 18.48 13.75
CA ASP A 407 -2.39 17.53 13.73
C ASP A 407 -1.85 17.36 12.31
N PHE A 408 -2.74 17.33 11.31
CA PHE A 408 -2.37 17.17 9.91
C PHE A 408 -1.51 18.34 9.43
N ILE A 409 -1.91 19.57 9.73
CA ILE A 409 -1.15 20.77 9.39
C ILE A 409 0.19 20.79 10.11
N GLN A 410 0.22 20.45 11.40
CA GLN A 410 1.46 20.38 12.17
C GLN A 410 2.44 19.37 11.55
N MET A 411 1.96 18.18 11.20
CA MET A 411 2.77 17.16 10.51
C MET A 411 3.24 17.62 9.12
N VAL A 412 2.35 18.19 8.31
CA VAL A 412 2.69 18.71 6.97
C VAL A 412 3.77 19.79 7.06
N VAL A 413 3.64 20.72 8.02
CA VAL A 413 4.61 21.80 8.23
C VAL A 413 5.94 21.24 8.70
N ARG A 414 5.96 20.28 9.63
CA ARG A 414 7.21 19.58 10.03
C ARG A 414 7.89 18.94 8.83
N LYS A 415 7.15 18.23 7.98
CA LYS A 415 7.68 17.65 6.73
C LYS A 415 8.20 18.71 5.77
N PHE A 416 7.47 19.81 5.60
CA PHE A 416 7.85 20.94 4.75
C PHE A 416 9.16 21.60 5.22
N ARG A 417 9.32 21.76 6.54
CA ARG A 417 10.56 22.25 7.17
C ARG A 417 11.71 21.23 7.15
N GLY A 418 11.42 19.97 6.82
CA GLY A 418 12.38 18.87 6.89
C GLY A 418 12.65 18.35 8.31
N GLU A 419 11.81 18.71 9.29
CA GLU A 419 11.90 18.30 10.70
C GLU A 419 11.45 16.84 10.93
N ASP A 420 10.80 16.22 9.95
CA ASP A 420 10.43 14.79 9.97
C ASP A 420 11.59 13.87 9.50
N LYS A 421 12.73 14.46 9.14
CA LYS A 421 13.94 13.70 8.84
C LYS A 421 14.60 13.38 10.18
N GLU A 422 14.85 12.09 10.44
CA GLU A 422 15.65 11.67 11.59
C GLU A 422 16.91 12.54 11.67
N GLU A 423 17.14 13.16 12.83
CA GLU A 423 18.38 13.87 13.07
C GLU A 423 19.50 12.83 13.02
N ILE A 424 20.24 12.84 11.91
CA ILE A 424 21.39 11.96 11.76
C ILE A 424 22.44 12.50 12.73
N VAL A 425 22.58 11.83 13.87
CA VAL A 425 23.64 12.14 14.84
C VAL A 425 24.96 11.76 14.20
N VAL A 426 25.82 12.75 13.99
CA VAL A 426 27.13 12.57 13.37
C VAL A 426 28.18 13.27 14.20
N ASP A 427 29.19 12.52 14.60
CA ASP A 427 30.36 13.10 15.23
C ASP A 427 31.43 13.46 14.18
N TYR A 428 31.94 14.69 14.27
CA TYR A 428 32.89 15.25 13.31
C TYR A 428 34.26 15.53 13.94
N ALA A 429 35.31 15.20 13.21
CA ALA A 429 36.59 15.88 13.34
C ALA A 429 36.55 17.18 12.52
N THR A 430 37.02 18.28 13.09
CA THR A 430 36.98 19.59 12.43
C THR A 430 38.39 20.12 12.21
N LEU A 431 38.69 20.58 10.99
CA LEU A 431 39.99 21.16 10.63
C LEU A 431 39.81 22.47 9.87
N ASN A 432 40.65 23.48 10.16
CA ASN A 432 40.70 24.72 9.39
C ASN A 432 41.86 24.66 8.39
N VAL A 433 41.52 24.56 7.11
CA VAL A 433 42.47 24.24 6.03
C VAL A 433 41.93 24.77 4.71
N ASN A 434 42.81 25.16 3.80
CA ASN A 434 42.41 25.69 2.48
C ASN A 434 41.36 26.82 2.57
N ASN A 435 41.49 27.69 3.58
CA ASN A 435 40.54 28.78 3.89
C ASN A 435 39.08 28.34 4.14
N MET A 436 38.86 27.08 4.53
CA MET A 436 37.56 26.55 4.90
C MET A 436 37.63 25.73 6.20
N THR A 437 36.50 25.61 6.88
CA THR A 437 36.33 24.68 8.00
C THR A 437 35.75 23.39 7.47
N VAL A 438 36.57 22.35 7.45
CA VAL A 438 36.19 21.02 6.96
C VAL A 438 35.68 20.18 8.12
N LYS A 439 34.54 19.50 7.94
CA LYS A 439 33.96 18.58 8.93
C LYS A 439 33.99 17.16 8.38
N MET A 440 34.75 16.29 9.03
CA MET A 440 34.95 14.90 8.61
C MET A 440 34.27 13.95 9.59
N PRO A 441 33.22 13.21 9.17
CA PRO A 441 32.64 12.20 10.02
C PRO A 441 33.62 11.05 10.23
N TYR A 442 33.72 10.54 11.46
CA TYR A 442 34.69 9.49 11.82
C TYR A 442 34.04 8.15 12.21
N GLN A 443 32.71 8.08 12.14
CA GLN A 443 31.89 6.91 12.44
C GLN A 443 31.60 6.09 11.18
N CYS A 444 31.22 4.83 11.36
CA CYS A 444 30.72 3.98 10.27
C CYS A 444 29.35 4.47 9.81
N PHE A 445 29.12 4.64 8.51
CA PHE A 445 27.77 4.92 7.99
C PHE A 445 27.08 3.63 7.57
N ILE A 446 26.14 3.14 8.40
CA ILE A 446 25.44 1.86 8.22
C ILE A 446 23.94 2.06 8.37
N ASN A 447 23.16 1.59 7.38
CA ASN A 447 21.70 1.64 7.39
C ASN A 447 21.11 3.05 7.65
N GLY A 448 21.69 4.06 7.01
CA GLY A 448 21.24 5.46 7.13
C GLY A 448 21.72 6.20 8.38
N GLN A 449 22.59 5.59 9.21
CA GLN A 449 23.04 6.18 10.47
C GLN A 449 24.56 6.13 10.61
N PHE A 450 25.14 7.12 11.29
CA PHE A 450 26.52 7.06 11.75
C PHE A 450 26.58 6.33 13.09
N VAL A 451 27.42 5.30 13.16
CA VAL A 451 27.58 4.44 14.34
C VAL A 451 29.06 4.16 14.59
N ASP A 452 29.47 4.07 15.84
CA ASP A 452 30.81 3.59 16.18
C ASP A 452 30.97 2.11 15.76
N SER A 453 32.21 1.67 15.54
CA SER A 453 32.46 0.24 15.33
C SER A 453 31.98 -0.58 16.52
N ASP A 454 31.35 -1.74 16.25
CA ASP A 454 30.93 -2.71 17.25
C ASP A 454 32.08 -3.14 18.18
N SER A 455 33.32 -3.12 17.66
CA SER A 455 34.52 -3.47 18.43
C SER A 455 35.06 -2.32 19.31
N GLY A 456 34.54 -1.10 19.14
CA GLY A 456 35.05 0.13 19.74
C GLY A 456 36.46 0.54 19.27
N LYS A 457 37.05 -0.20 18.33
CA LYS A 457 38.39 0.10 17.82
C LYS A 457 38.36 1.28 16.87
N THR A 458 39.42 2.07 16.93
CA THR A 458 39.69 3.17 16.01
C THR A 458 41.11 3.06 15.46
N TYR A 459 41.38 3.70 14.33
CA TYR A 459 42.74 3.90 13.83
C TYR A 459 43.00 5.37 13.52
N GLU A 460 44.26 5.78 13.63
CA GLU A 460 44.69 7.14 13.33
C GLU A 460 44.88 7.30 11.82
N THR A 461 44.14 8.22 11.21
CA THR A 461 44.49 8.71 9.87
C THR A 461 45.59 9.76 10.01
N ILE A 462 46.63 9.62 9.20
CA ILE A 462 47.87 10.39 9.30
C ILE A 462 47.97 11.28 8.05
N ASN A 463 48.23 12.57 8.27
CA ASN A 463 48.55 13.50 7.21
C ASN A 463 49.88 13.07 6.56
N PRO A 464 49.87 12.68 5.28
CA PRO A 464 51.08 12.18 4.60
C PRO A 464 52.11 13.29 4.33
N THR A 465 51.73 14.56 4.46
CA THR A 465 52.62 15.70 4.22
C THR A 465 53.58 15.96 5.38
N ASP A 466 53.12 15.81 6.62
CA ASP A 466 53.87 16.19 7.82
C ASP A 466 53.89 15.13 8.93
N GLY A 467 53.15 14.02 8.77
CA GLY A 467 53.05 12.93 9.73
C GLY A 467 52.16 13.24 10.94
N SER A 468 51.43 14.36 10.95
CA SER A 468 50.48 14.69 12.01
C SER A 468 49.23 13.81 11.95
N VAL A 469 48.60 13.56 13.09
CA VAL A 469 47.33 12.82 13.15
C VAL A 469 46.19 13.77 12.74
N LEU A 470 45.42 13.41 11.70
CA LEU A 470 44.25 14.17 11.27
C LEU A 470 43.07 13.94 12.21
N CYS A 471 42.70 12.67 12.43
CA CYS A 471 41.70 12.23 13.41
C CYS A 471 41.79 10.72 13.67
N LYS A 472 40.94 10.22 14.58
CA LYS A 472 40.73 8.79 14.81
C LYS A 472 39.41 8.38 14.18
N VAL A 473 39.45 7.43 13.26
CA VAL A 473 38.27 6.90 12.56
C VAL A 473 37.93 5.51 13.05
N SER A 474 36.64 5.16 13.03
CA SER A 474 36.14 3.84 13.41
C SER A 474 36.76 2.75 12.54
N TYR A 475 37.25 1.69 13.20
CA TYR A 475 37.84 0.54 12.52
C TYR A 475 36.78 -0.55 12.36
N CYS A 476 36.15 -0.64 11.19
CA CYS A 476 35.08 -1.61 10.91
C CYS A 476 35.51 -3.05 11.20
N SER A 477 34.77 -3.71 12.08
CA SER A 477 34.90 -5.14 12.38
C SER A 477 34.16 -6.00 11.35
N VAL A 478 34.36 -7.32 11.40
CA VAL A 478 33.58 -8.27 10.59
C VAL A 478 32.08 -8.11 10.86
N ALA A 479 31.69 -7.92 12.12
CA ALA A 479 30.28 -7.72 12.50
C ALA A 479 29.69 -6.42 11.92
N ASP A 480 30.49 -5.34 11.83
CA ASP A 480 30.06 -4.09 11.19
C ASP A 480 29.80 -4.30 9.69
N VAL A 481 30.68 -5.05 9.01
CA VAL A 481 30.51 -5.42 7.59
C VAL A 481 29.26 -6.28 7.41
N ASP A 482 29.04 -7.29 8.26
CA ASP A 482 27.86 -8.15 8.20
C ASP A 482 26.56 -7.34 8.38
N LYS A 483 26.53 -6.38 9.32
CA LYS A 483 25.40 -5.45 9.50
C LYS A 483 25.16 -4.60 8.25
N ALA A 484 26.21 -4.06 7.63
CA ALA A 484 26.10 -3.27 6.42
C ALA A 484 25.58 -4.07 5.23
N VAL A 485 26.06 -5.31 5.04
CA VAL A 485 25.59 -6.22 3.99
C VAL A 485 24.13 -6.62 4.23
N ALA A 486 23.76 -6.95 5.47
CA ALA A 486 22.38 -7.27 5.81
C ALA A 486 21.43 -6.09 5.55
N ALA A 487 21.83 -4.87 5.91
CA ALA A 487 21.06 -3.66 5.63
C ALA A 487 20.90 -3.40 4.12
N ALA A 488 21.97 -3.56 3.34
CA ALA A 488 21.90 -3.42 1.88
C ALA A 488 20.98 -4.48 1.24
N LYS A 489 21.07 -5.72 1.71
CA LYS A 489 20.20 -6.81 1.26
C LYS A 489 18.74 -6.54 1.59
N GLU A 490 18.43 -6.11 2.81
CA GLU A 490 17.07 -5.74 3.22
C GLU A 490 16.53 -4.59 2.38
N ALA A 491 17.32 -3.54 2.15
CA ALA A 491 16.95 -2.42 1.29
C ALA A 491 16.66 -2.86 -0.17
N PHE A 492 17.38 -3.86 -0.67
CA PHE A 492 17.19 -4.39 -2.02
C PHE A 492 15.99 -5.34 -2.13
N GLU A 493 15.85 -6.31 -1.21
CA GLU A 493 14.82 -7.35 -1.28
C GLU A 493 13.45 -6.86 -0.80
N ASN A 494 13.43 -6.12 0.31
CA ASN A 494 12.21 -5.75 1.03
C ASN A 494 11.96 -4.24 1.09
N GLY A 495 13.02 -3.43 1.03
CA GLY A 495 12.97 -1.98 1.12
C GLY A 495 12.50 -1.28 -0.15
N GLU A 496 12.49 0.05 -0.10
CA GLU A 496 12.00 0.88 -1.21
C GLU A 496 12.88 0.80 -2.44
N TRP A 497 14.21 0.65 -2.28
CA TRP A 497 15.16 0.73 -3.40
C TRP A 497 14.90 -0.32 -4.49
N GLY A 498 14.67 -1.59 -4.12
CA GLY A 498 14.39 -2.66 -5.09
C GLY A 498 13.04 -2.50 -5.79
N LYS A 499 12.04 -1.96 -5.09
CA LYS A 499 10.67 -1.73 -5.59
C LYS A 499 10.54 -0.41 -6.37
N MET A 500 11.46 0.53 -6.16
CA MET A 500 11.46 1.84 -6.78
C MET A 500 11.58 1.72 -8.30
N ASN A 501 10.78 2.48 -9.04
CA ASN A 501 10.89 2.49 -10.49
C ASN A 501 12.24 3.09 -10.93
N ALA A 502 12.68 2.69 -12.13
CA ALA A 502 13.97 3.05 -12.67
C ALA A 502 14.21 4.57 -12.79
N ARG A 503 13.17 5.34 -13.13
CA ARG A 503 13.25 6.80 -13.27
C ARG A 503 13.58 7.45 -11.92
N ASP A 504 12.88 7.04 -10.87
CA ASP A 504 13.03 7.64 -9.55
C ASP A 504 14.37 7.27 -8.93
N ARG A 505 14.87 6.03 -9.17
CA ARG A 505 16.27 5.67 -8.86
C ARG A 505 17.28 6.55 -9.57
N GLY A 506 17.07 6.82 -10.86
CA GLY A 506 17.91 7.75 -11.63
C GLY A 506 17.93 9.16 -11.01
N ARG A 507 16.77 9.68 -10.59
CA ARG A 507 16.66 11.00 -9.93
C ARG A 507 17.50 11.09 -8.66
N ILE A 508 17.48 10.06 -7.81
CA ILE A 508 18.28 10.04 -6.57
C ILE A 508 19.78 10.06 -6.88
N LEU A 509 20.22 9.27 -7.85
CA LEU A 509 21.64 9.26 -8.26
C LEU A 509 22.09 10.58 -8.89
N TYR A 510 21.22 11.24 -9.67
CA TYR A 510 21.50 12.59 -10.16
C TYR A 510 21.62 13.59 -9.01
N ARG A 511 20.72 13.51 -8.03
CA ARG A 511 20.76 14.39 -6.85
C ARG A 511 22.05 14.21 -6.05
N LEU A 512 22.53 12.98 -5.90
CA LEU A 512 23.83 12.70 -5.28
C LEU A 512 24.97 13.38 -6.06
N ALA A 513 24.98 13.26 -7.39
CA ALA A 513 25.99 13.90 -8.21
C ALA A 513 25.95 15.44 -8.12
N ASP A 514 24.74 16.03 -8.08
CA ASP A 514 24.57 17.48 -7.89
C ASP A 514 25.15 17.94 -6.54
N LEU A 515 24.89 17.20 -5.46
CA LEU A 515 25.43 17.50 -4.13
C LEU A 515 26.95 17.34 -4.09
N MET A 516 27.51 16.29 -4.72
CA MET A 516 28.96 16.12 -4.80
C MET A 516 29.63 17.25 -5.59
N GLU A 517 28.99 17.78 -6.63
CA GLU A 517 29.50 18.90 -7.42
C GLU A 517 29.40 20.22 -6.64
N GLU A 518 28.32 20.42 -5.89
CA GLU A 518 28.14 21.55 -4.97
C GLU A 518 29.23 21.60 -3.89
N HIS A 519 29.59 20.44 -3.33
CA HIS A 519 30.59 20.30 -2.27
C HIS A 519 31.99 19.88 -2.77
N GLN A 520 32.27 20.00 -4.06
CA GLN A 520 33.48 19.41 -4.66
C GLN A 520 34.80 19.95 -4.09
N GLU A 521 34.84 21.22 -3.68
CA GLU A 521 36.04 21.84 -3.12
C GLU A 521 36.35 21.30 -1.71
N GLU A 522 35.31 21.05 -0.91
CA GLU A 522 35.41 20.45 0.42
C GLU A 522 35.87 19.00 0.29
N LEU A 523 35.21 18.20 -0.56
CA LEU A 523 35.60 16.81 -0.83
C LEU A 523 37.05 16.71 -1.34
N ALA A 524 37.46 17.60 -2.25
CA ALA A 524 38.82 17.63 -2.77
C ALA A 524 39.85 18.03 -1.70
N THR A 525 39.45 18.88 -0.74
CA THR A 525 40.31 19.26 0.39
C THR A 525 40.50 18.08 1.33
N ILE A 526 39.43 17.34 1.66
CA ILE A 526 39.50 16.11 2.47
C ILE A 526 40.39 15.06 1.79
N GLU A 527 40.13 14.79 0.51
CA GLU A 527 40.89 13.83 -0.28
C GLU A 527 42.38 14.17 -0.33
N ALA A 528 42.74 15.44 -0.56
CA ALA A 528 44.13 15.87 -0.58
C ALA A 528 44.82 15.71 0.79
N LEU A 529 44.08 15.90 1.89
CA LEU A 529 44.60 15.74 3.25
C LEU A 529 44.84 14.28 3.61
N ASP A 530 43.90 13.40 3.28
CA ASP A 530 43.98 11.98 3.64
C ASP A 530 44.94 11.20 2.73
N SER A 531 44.88 11.41 1.40
CA SER A 531 45.70 10.66 0.44
C SER A 531 47.03 11.32 0.08
N GLY A 532 47.20 12.61 0.39
CA GLY A 532 48.38 13.39 0.01
C GLY A 532 48.39 13.80 -1.47
N ALA A 533 47.28 13.62 -2.18
CA ALA A 533 47.15 14.05 -3.56
C ALA A 533 47.29 15.57 -3.69
N VAL A 534 47.91 16.02 -4.78
CA VAL A 534 47.92 17.45 -5.14
C VAL A 534 46.47 17.92 -5.30
N TYR A 535 46.08 19.01 -4.63
CA TYR A 535 44.68 19.50 -4.59
C TYR A 535 44.02 19.59 -5.98
N THR A 536 44.74 20.05 -7.00
CA THR A 536 44.19 20.16 -8.37
C THR A 536 43.88 18.80 -8.99
N LEU A 537 44.63 17.76 -8.62
CA LEU A 537 44.35 16.37 -9.02
C LEU A 537 43.13 15.83 -8.26
N ALA A 538 43.06 16.05 -6.94
CA ALA A 538 41.92 15.66 -6.12
C ALA A 538 40.61 16.29 -6.63
N LEU A 539 40.63 17.59 -6.92
CA LEU A 539 39.47 18.34 -7.41
C LEU A 539 39.03 17.88 -8.80
N LYS A 540 39.93 17.93 -9.79
CA LYS A 540 39.55 17.70 -11.19
C LYS A 540 39.39 16.23 -11.54
N THR A 541 40.13 15.35 -10.87
CA THR A 541 40.21 13.93 -11.23
C THR A 541 39.48 13.07 -10.22
N HIS A 542 39.88 13.05 -8.94
CA HIS A 542 39.28 12.13 -7.97
C HIS A 542 37.80 12.47 -7.76
N VAL A 543 37.50 13.71 -7.35
CA VAL A 543 36.12 14.16 -7.13
C VAL A 543 35.41 14.41 -8.45
N GLY A 544 36.03 15.17 -9.37
CA GLY A 544 35.43 15.51 -10.66
C GLY A 544 35.00 14.29 -11.48
N MET A 545 35.83 13.24 -11.60
CA MET A 545 35.43 12.02 -12.32
C MET A 545 34.42 11.19 -11.54
N SER A 546 34.42 11.22 -10.21
CA SER A 546 33.41 10.54 -9.39
C SER A 546 32.02 11.14 -9.64
N VAL A 547 31.90 12.47 -9.68
CA VAL A 547 30.67 13.19 -10.07
C VAL A 547 30.18 12.72 -11.44
N GLN A 548 31.08 12.72 -12.44
CA GLN A 548 30.73 12.29 -13.80
C GLN A 548 30.29 10.82 -13.86
N THR A 549 30.90 9.96 -13.04
CA THR A 549 30.54 8.55 -12.94
C THR A 549 29.12 8.37 -12.41
N PHE A 550 28.76 9.05 -11.32
CA PHE A 550 27.38 9.03 -10.81
C PHE A 550 26.39 9.58 -11.82
N ARG A 551 26.68 10.72 -12.47
CA ARG A 551 25.83 11.27 -13.53
C ARG A 551 25.62 10.29 -14.69
N TYR A 552 26.68 9.59 -15.10
CA TYR A 552 26.61 8.60 -16.17
C TYR A 552 25.68 7.43 -15.79
N PHE A 553 25.89 6.81 -14.63
CA PHE A 553 25.09 5.66 -14.20
C PHE A 553 23.64 6.03 -13.84
N ALA A 554 23.38 7.24 -13.34
CA ALA A 554 22.03 7.75 -13.12
C ALA A 554 21.20 7.72 -14.42
N GLY A 555 21.82 8.06 -15.55
CA GLY A 555 21.18 8.02 -16.87
C GLY A 555 20.98 6.62 -17.46
N TRP A 556 21.58 5.58 -16.86
CA TRP A 556 21.40 4.19 -17.28
C TRP A 556 20.23 3.48 -16.59
N CYS A 557 19.75 4.00 -15.46
CA CYS A 557 18.70 3.35 -14.67
C CYS A 557 17.48 2.95 -15.49
N ASP A 558 17.00 3.83 -16.40
CA ASP A 558 15.84 3.60 -17.27
C ASP A 558 16.21 3.13 -18.69
N LYS A 559 17.50 2.90 -18.97
CA LYS A 559 18.03 2.52 -20.29
C LYS A 559 18.67 1.13 -20.30
N ILE A 560 18.30 0.27 -19.36
CA ILE A 560 18.72 -1.12 -19.34
C ILE A 560 18.01 -1.88 -20.47
N GLN A 561 18.70 -2.03 -21.59
CA GLN A 561 18.17 -2.70 -22.78
C GLN A 561 18.48 -4.20 -22.79
N GLY A 562 17.50 -4.97 -23.28
CA GLY A 562 17.62 -6.41 -23.55
C GLY A 562 17.69 -6.72 -25.05
N SER A 563 17.87 -7.99 -25.37
CA SER A 563 17.82 -8.52 -26.75
C SER A 563 16.72 -9.55 -26.86
N THR A 564 15.96 -9.53 -27.94
CA THR A 564 15.07 -10.65 -28.29
C THR A 564 15.87 -11.71 -29.02
N ILE A 565 15.73 -12.97 -28.58
CA ILE A 565 16.45 -14.09 -29.18
C ILE A 565 15.44 -14.91 -30.00
N PRO A 566 15.63 -15.05 -31.33
CA PRO A 566 14.73 -15.86 -32.14
C PRO A 566 14.90 -17.33 -31.78
N ILE A 567 13.82 -17.97 -31.33
CA ILE A 567 13.78 -19.39 -31.03
C ILE A 567 12.69 -20.09 -31.84
N ASN A 568 12.90 -21.38 -32.10
CA ASN A 568 11.86 -22.20 -32.72
C ASN A 568 10.67 -22.36 -31.78
N GLN A 569 9.48 -22.24 -32.36
CA GLN A 569 8.21 -22.32 -31.64
C GLN A 569 7.92 -23.78 -31.26
N ALA A 570 7.70 -24.06 -29.97
CA ALA A 570 7.26 -25.37 -29.51
C ALA A 570 5.75 -25.52 -29.75
N ARG A 571 5.36 -25.85 -30.99
CA ARG A 571 3.94 -25.96 -31.37
C ARG A 571 3.18 -26.90 -30.41
N PRO A 572 1.94 -26.56 -30.02
CA PRO A 572 1.12 -25.43 -30.51
C PRO A 572 1.46 -24.07 -29.89
N ASN A 573 2.40 -23.99 -28.95
CA ASN A 573 2.72 -22.78 -28.21
C ASN A 573 3.57 -21.81 -29.02
N ARG A 574 3.37 -20.51 -28.76
CA ARG A 574 4.25 -19.44 -29.21
C ARG A 574 5.13 -18.98 -28.05
N ASN A 575 6.41 -19.30 -28.11
CA ASN A 575 7.45 -18.91 -27.18
C ASN A 575 8.11 -17.59 -27.64
N LEU A 576 8.38 -16.71 -26.68
CA LEU A 576 9.14 -15.47 -26.84
C LEU A 576 10.32 -15.51 -25.86
N THR A 577 11.53 -15.32 -26.35
CA THR A 577 12.74 -15.23 -25.52
C THR A 577 13.30 -13.83 -25.59
N PHE A 578 13.62 -13.26 -24.43
CA PHE A 578 14.34 -12.01 -24.31
C PHE A 578 15.36 -12.10 -23.18
N THR A 579 16.45 -11.34 -23.29
CA THR A 579 17.41 -11.18 -22.20
C THR A 579 17.00 -10.00 -21.34
N LYS A 580 17.04 -10.19 -20.02
CA LYS A 580 17.02 -9.11 -19.05
C LYS A 580 18.43 -8.95 -18.53
N LYS A 581 19.01 -7.76 -18.68
CA LYS A 581 20.27 -7.43 -18.01
C LYS A 581 19.91 -7.00 -16.61
N GLU A 582 20.43 -7.70 -15.61
CA GLU A 582 20.30 -7.32 -14.21
C GLU A 582 21.69 -6.91 -13.72
N PRO A 583 21.84 -5.76 -13.05
CA PRO A 583 23.10 -5.45 -12.39
C PRO A 583 23.37 -6.54 -11.33
N LEU A 584 24.59 -7.06 -11.32
CA LEU A 584 25.09 -7.88 -10.23
C LEU A 584 25.68 -6.92 -9.20
N GLY A 585 24.99 -6.74 -8.08
CA GLY A 585 25.34 -5.77 -7.04
C GLY A 585 24.30 -4.68 -6.95
#